data_AF-A0A816HLU6-F1
#
_entry.id   AF-A0A816HLU6-F1
#
_cell.length_a   1.000
_cell.length_b   1.000
_cell.length_c   1.000
_cell.angle_alpha   90.00
_cell.angle_beta   90.00
_cell.angle_gamma   90.00
#
_symmetry.space_group_name_H-M   'P 1'
#
loop_
_entity.id
_entity.type
_entity.pdbx_description
1 polymer ?
#
loop_
_entity_poly.entity_id
_entity_poly.type
_entity_poly.pdbx_seq_one_letter_code
_entity_poly.pdbx_strand_id
1 'polypeptide(L)'
;MGFFLCDVHRQIEKLHQETTTVSVPFIVYRGQGISKIEFEQLKATKGGLLAFSSFLSTSVDRRLSILYAESAAQDLDLNGILFEISVDPTCTSTAFASLDNISYY
;
A
#
# COMPACT_ATOMS: atom_id res chain seq x y z
N MET A 1 -22.98 2.89 3.01
CA MET A 1 -21.64 2.37 2.68
C MET A 1 -20.59 2.56 3.76
N GLY A 2 -20.82 3.37 4.82
CA GLY A 2 -19.86 3.52 5.92
C GLY A 2 -19.68 2.27 6.80
N PHE A 3 -20.73 1.47 7.01
CA PHE A 3 -20.67 0.25 7.83
C PHE A 3 -19.61 -0.75 7.33
N PHE A 4 -19.51 -0.96 6.01
CA PHE A 4 -18.51 -1.87 5.43
C PHE A 4 -17.07 -1.37 5.65
N LEU A 5 -16.84 -0.05 5.59
CA LEU A 5 -15.51 0.52 5.85
C LEU A 5 -15.13 0.38 7.34
N CYS A 6 -16.08 0.57 8.25
CA CYS A 6 -15.86 0.32 9.68
C CYS A 6 -15.56 -1.16 9.97
N ASP A 7 -16.27 -2.08 9.31
CA ASP A 7 -16.04 -3.51 9.47
C ASP A 7 -14.68 -3.95 8.90
N VAL A 8 -14.27 -3.40 7.75
CA VAL A 8 -12.93 -3.64 7.18
C VAL A 8 -11.85 -3.12 8.12
N HIS A 9 -12.00 -1.89 8.63
CA HIS A 9 -11.05 -1.33 9.59
C HIS A 9 -10.92 -2.22 10.83
N ARG A 10 -12.05 -2.63 11.42
CA ARG A 10 -12.06 -3.50 12.61
C ARG A 10 -11.47 -4.89 12.34
N GLN A 11 -11.63 -5.42 11.13
CA GLN A 11 -10.98 -6.67 10.72
C GLN A 11 -9.47 -6.50 10.62
N ILE A 12 -8.99 -5.39 10.04
CA ILE A 12 -7.56 -5.07 9.97
C ILE A 12 -6.98 -4.93 11.38
N GLU A 13 -7.65 -4.24 12.30
CA GLU A 13 -7.19 -4.11 13.69
C GLU A 13 -7.05 -5.48 14.40
N LYS A 14 -8.02 -6.37 14.23
CA LYS A 14 -7.98 -7.72 14.81
C LYS A 14 -6.80 -8.52 14.26
N LEU A 15 -6.63 -8.55 12.94
CA LEU A 15 -5.53 -9.26 12.29
C LEU A 15 -4.17 -8.64 12.62
N HIS A 16 -4.13 -7.31 12.80
CA HIS A 16 -2.93 -6.60 13.21
C HIS A 16 -2.47 -7.05 14.61
N GLN A 17 -3.39 -7.23 15.56
CA GLN A 17 -3.08 -7.77 16.88
C GLN A 17 -2.48 -9.18 16.82
N GLU A 18 -2.96 -10.03 15.90
CA GLU A 18 -2.41 -11.37 15.66
C GLU A 18 -1.01 -11.31 15.00
N THR A 19 -0.79 -10.33 14.12
CA THR A 19 0.45 -10.14 13.36
C THR A 19 1.52 -9.35 14.14
N THR A 20 1.14 -8.66 15.23
CA THR A 20 2.03 -7.83 16.08
C THR A 20 3.22 -8.61 16.68
N THR A 21 3.19 -9.94 16.62
CA THR A 21 4.33 -10.80 16.97
C THR A 21 5.56 -10.57 16.08
N VAL A 22 5.40 -9.96 14.90
CA VAL A 22 6.50 -9.65 13.98
C VAL A 22 7.15 -8.31 14.35
N SER A 23 8.25 -8.37 15.12
CA SER A 23 8.98 -7.19 15.58
C SER A 23 10.03 -6.67 14.57
N VAL A 24 10.08 -7.21 13.37
CA VAL A 24 11.13 -6.92 12.38
C VAL A 24 10.59 -5.97 11.31
N PRO A 25 11.27 -4.84 11.02
CA PRO A 25 10.92 -3.98 9.89
C PRO A 25 10.91 -4.76 8.58
N PHE A 26 9.92 -4.51 7.74
CA PHE A 26 9.78 -5.18 6.45
C PHE A 26 9.44 -4.19 5.35
N ILE A 27 9.73 -4.58 4.11
CA ILE A 27 9.48 -3.77 2.92
C ILE A 27 8.28 -4.37 2.19
N VAL A 28 7.33 -3.51 1.85
CA VAL A 28 6.21 -3.85 0.96
C VAL A 28 6.26 -2.98 -0.28
N TYR A 29 5.69 -3.52 -1.34
CA TYR A 29 5.67 -2.90 -2.65
C TYR A 29 4.23 -2.64 -3.08
N ARG A 30 4.04 -1.55 -3.83
CA ARG A 30 2.77 -1.22 -4.45
C ARG A 30 3.01 -0.64 -5.83
N GLY A 31 2.55 -1.35 -6.85
CA GLY A 31 2.48 -0.81 -8.21
C GLY A 31 1.18 -0.09 -8.45
N GLN A 32 1.24 1.11 -9.02
CA GLN A 32 0.05 1.81 -9.51
C GLN A 32 0.41 2.77 -10.64
N GLY A 33 -0.56 3.03 -11.50
CA GLY A 33 -0.50 4.17 -12.43
C GLY A 33 -0.93 5.43 -11.71
N ILE A 34 -0.19 6.52 -11.93
CA ILE A 34 -0.60 7.86 -11.51
C ILE A 34 -0.60 8.80 -12.71
N SER A 35 -1.37 9.87 -12.65
CA SER A 35 -1.38 10.85 -13.73
C SER A 35 -0.01 11.55 -13.87
N LYS A 36 0.27 12.08 -15.06
CA LYS A 36 1.48 12.91 -15.30
C LYS A 36 1.57 14.10 -14.34
N ILE A 37 0.44 14.69 -13.96
CA ILE A 37 0.38 15.84 -13.05
C ILE A 37 0.79 15.40 -11.64
N GLU A 38 0.22 14.31 -11.13
CA GLU A 38 0.58 13.76 -9.83
C GLU A 38 2.05 13.33 -9.79
N PHE A 39 2.57 12.78 -10.90
CA PHE A 39 3.98 12.43 -11.03
C PHE A 39 4.91 13.63 -10.83
N GLU A 40 4.63 14.74 -11.51
CA GLU A 40 5.43 15.95 -11.36
C GLU A 40 5.27 16.57 -9.96
N GLN A 41 4.08 16.49 -9.36
CA GLN A 41 3.87 16.91 -7.97
C GLN A 41 4.69 16.08 -6.98
N LEU A 42 4.71 14.75 -7.12
CA LEU A 42 5.54 13.86 -6.29
C LEU A 42 7.03 14.17 -6.44
N LYS A 43 7.47 14.46 -7.68
CA LYS A 43 8.86 14.84 -7.96
C LYS A 43 9.23 16.18 -7.31
N ALA A 44 8.33 17.16 -7.35
CA ALA A 44 8.52 18.48 -6.74
C ALA A 44 8.49 18.42 -5.20
N THR A 45 7.71 17.49 -4.64
CA THR A 45 7.54 17.30 -3.18
C THR A 45 8.47 16.24 -2.60
N LYS A 46 9.55 15.89 -3.31
CA LYS A 46 10.53 14.90 -2.85
C LYS A 46 11.10 15.30 -1.47
N GLY A 47 11.04 14.36 -0.52
CA GLY A 47 11.42 14.60 0.88
C GLY A 47 10.27 15.12 1.76
N GLY A 48 9.10 15.37 1.19
CA GLY A 48 7.88 15.66 1.92
C GLY A 48 7.16 14.40 2.42
N LEU A 49 5.98 14.61 3.01
CA LEU A 49 5.09 13.53 3.47
C LEU A 49 4.00 13.28 2.43
N LEU A 50 3.71 12.00 2.19
CA LEU A 50 2.60 11.57 1.35
C LEU A 50 1.50 10.97 2.23
N ALA A 51 0.28 11.49 2.08
CA ALA A 51 -0.89 10.99 2.80
C ALA A 51 -1.85 10.32 1.83
N PHE A 52 -2.40 9.18 2.24
CA PHE A 52 -3.41 8.45 1.48
C PHE A 52 -4.75 8.56 2.21
N SER A 53 -5.80 8.92 1.48
CA SER A 53 -7.17 9.02 2.02
C SER A 53 -7.93 7.70 2.00
N SER A 54 -7.32 6.63 1.50
CA SER A 54 -7.91 5.31 1.33
C SER A 54 -6.99 4.22 1.89
N PHE A 55 -7.55 3.03 2.08
CA PHE A 55 -6.78 1.85 2.46
C PHE A 55 -5.76 1.48 1.37
N LEU A 56 -4.58 1.08 1.82
CA LEU A 56 -3.51 0.63 0.93
C LEU A 56 -3.52 -0.90 0.85
N SER A 57 -3.65 -1.40 -0.37
CA SER A 57 -3.26 -2.77 -0.72
C SER A 57 -1.81 -2.75 -1.21
N THR A 58 -1.00 -3.66 -0.66
CA THR A 58 0.44 -3.78 -0.92
C THR A 58 0.82 -5.25 -0.95
N SER A 59 1.90 -5.60 -1.64
CA SER A 59 2.42 -6.96 -1.71
C SER A 59 3.86 -7.01 -1.23
N VAL A 60 4.25 -8.12 -0.60
CA VAL A 60 5.66 -8.42 -0.31
C VAL A 60 6.42 -8.82 -1.57
N ASP A 61 5.73 -9.26 -2.63
CA ASP A 61 6.35 -9.59 -3.92
C ASP A 61 6.51 -8.34 -4.80
N ARG A 62 7.78 -7.96 -4.97
CA ARG A 62 8.18 -6.87 -5.86
C ARG A 62 7.78 -7.11 -7.32
N ARG A 63 7.86 -8.34 -7.81
CA ARG A 63 7.55 -8.67 -9.22
C ARG A 63 6.08 -8.46 -9.53
N LEU A 64 5.22 -8.95 -8.64
CA LEU A 64 3.78 -8.76 -8.74
C LEU A 64 3.41 -7.27 -8.69
N SER A 65 4.08 -6.49 -7.84
CA SER A 65 3.89 -5.04 -7.80
C SER A 65 4.38 -4.33 -9.07
N ILE A 66 5.50 -4.76 -9.67
CA ILE A 66 5.95 -4.22 -10.96
C ILE A 66 4.95 -4.52 -12.06
N LEU A 67 4.39 -5.73 -12.09
CA LEU A 67 3.38 -6.10 -13.09
C LEU A 67 2.18 -5.15 -13.06
N TYR A 68 1.72 -4.73 -11.88
CA TYR A 68 0.65 -3.73 -11.77
C TYR A 68 1.07 -2.35 -12.28
N ALA A 69 2.30 -1.92 -12.00
CA ALA A 69 2.82 -0.64 -12.49
C ALA A 69 2.97 -0.64 -14.02
N GLU A 70 3.51 -1.73 -14.59
CA GLU A 70 3.66 -1.90 -16.04
C GLU A 70 2.30 -1.97 -16.75
N SER A 71 1.34 -2.71 -16.17
CA SER A 71 -0.02 -2.79 -16.70
C SER A 71 -0.69 -1.42 -16.72
N ALA A 72 -0.49 -0.61 -15.67
CA ALA A 72 -1.03 0.74 -15.61
C ALA A 72 -0.32 1.72 -16.57
N ALA A 73 0.96 1.49 -16.85
CA ALA A 73 1.74 2.28 -17.83
C ALA A 73 1.35 2.03 -19.29
N GLN A 74 0.49 1.04 -19.57
CA GLN A 74 -0.08 0.85 -20.92
C GLN A 74 -1.02 1.99 -21.31
N ASP A 75 -1.56 2.71 -20.32
CA ASP A 75 -2.33 3.93 -20.55
C ASP A 75 -1.37 5.10 -20.81
N LEU A 76 -1.56 5.77 -21.96
CA LEU A 76 -0.73 6.89 -22.41
C LEU A 76 -0.79 8.10 -21.47
N ASP A 77 -1.84 8.22 -20.65
CA ASP A 77 -2.03 9.33 -19.71
C ASP A 77 -1.49 9.06 -18.31
N LEU A 78 -1.06 7.82 -18.04
CA LEU A 78 -0.54 7.39 -16.76
C LEU A 78 0.97 7.12 -16.81
N ASN A 79 1.63 7.31 -15.67
CA ASN A 79 2.96 6.81 -15.42
C ASN A 79 2.87 5.66 -14.42
N GLY A 80 3.41 4.50 -14.78
CA GLY A 80 3.57 3.39 -13.85
C GLY A 80 4.63 3.70 -12.81
N ILE A 81 4.25 3.70 -11.54
CA ILE A 81 5.17 3.83 -10.40
C ILE A 81 5.12 2.59 -9.54
N LEU A 82 6.30 2.23 -9.04
CA LEU A 82 6.48 1.31 -7.93
C LEU A 82 6.79 2.11 -6.66
N PHE A 83 5.88 2.04 -5.68
CA PHE A 83 6.14 2.49 -4.33
C PHE A 83 6.83 1.38 -3.56
N GLU A 84 7.95 1.70 -2.95
CA GLU A 84 8.66 0.87 -1.98
C GLU A 84 8.43 1.50 -0.59
N ILE A 85 7.75 0.76 0.29
CA ILE A 85 7.31 1.26 1.59
C ILE A 85 7.97 0.40 2.67
N SER A 86 8.83 1.03 3.47
CA SER A 86 9.39 0.40 4.66
C SER A 86 8.41 0.57 5.82
N VAL A 87 7.93 -0.55 6.35
CA VAL A 87 7.00 -0.58 7.49
C VAL A 87 7.77 -0.95 8.74
N ASP A 88 7.71 -0.07 9.73
CA ASP A 88 8.19 -0.35 11.08
C ASP A 88 7.02 -0.86 11.93
N PRO A 89 6.99 -2.16 12.32
CA PRO A 89 5.88 -2.73 13.08
C PRO A 89 5.79 -2.18 14.51
N THR A 90 6.82 -1.48 15.01
CA THR A 90 6.76 -0.83 16.33
C THR A 90 5.89 0.43 16.32
N CYS A 91 5.58 0.97 15.15
CA CYS A 91 4.67 2.10 15.00
C CYS A 91 3.21 1.64 15.12
N THR A 92 2.63 1.81 16.31
CA THR A 92 1.21 1.46 16.59
C THR A 92 0.19 2.42 15.97
N SER A 93 0.64 3.49 15.32
CA SER A 93 -0.24 4.53 14.75
C SER A 93 -1.03 4.07 13.53
N THR A 94 -0.66 2.96 12.90
CA THR A 94 -1.35 2.47 11.69
C THR A 94 -1.45 0.95 11.72
N ALA A 95 -2.67 0.44 11.83
CA ALA A 95 -2.92 -0.98 11.77
C ALA A 95 -2.71 -1.51 10.35
N PHE A 96 -2.05 -2.66 10.24
CA PHE A 96 -1.86 -3.39 8.99
C PHE A 96 -2.15 -4.88 9.21
N ALA A 97 -2.61 -5.56 8.17
CA ALA A 97 -2.90 -6.98 8.21
C ALA A 97 -2.31 -7.66 6.98
N SER A 98 -1.67 -8.82 7.17
CA SER A 98 -1.31 -9.67 6.04
C SER A 98 -2.56 -10.42 5.57
N LEU A 99 -2.79 -10.41 4.27
CA LEU A 99 -3.91 -11.11 3.64
C LEU A 99 -3.50 -12.48 3.05
N ASP A 100 -2.23 -12.87 3.15
CA ASP A 100 -1.68 -14.10 2.54
C ASP A 100 -2.46 -15.38 2.87
N ASN A 101 -3.19 -15.39 4.00
CA ASN A 101 -3.95 -16.54 4.46
C ASN A 101 -5.47 -16.32 4.52
N ILE A 102 -5.96 -15.22 3.95
CA ILE A 102 -7.36 -14.75 4.07
C ILE A 102 -7.97 -14.40 2.71
N SER A 103 -7.18 -13.85 1.76
CA SER A 103 -7.66 -13.59 0.41
C SER A 103 -7.41 -14.77 -0.53
N TYR A 104 -8.46 -15.24 -1.20
CA TYR A 104 -8.41 -16.30 -2.22
C TYR A 104 -7.91 -15.83 -3.60
N TYR A 105 -7.25 -14.67 -3.67
CA TYR A 105 -6.86 -13.99 -4.90
C TYR A 105 -5.46 -13.42 -4.80
#